data_AF-A0A511DX25-F1
#
_entry.id   AF-A0A511DX25-F1
#
_cell.length_a   1.000
_cell.length_b   1.000
_cell.length_c   1.000
_cell.angle_alpha   90.00
_cell.angle_beta   90.00
_cell.angle_gamma   90.00
#
_symmetry.space_group_name_H-M   'P 1'
#
loop_
_entity.id
_entity.type
_entity.pdbx_description
1 polymer ?
#
loop_
_entity_poly.entity_id
_entity_poly.type
_entity_poly.pdbx_seq_one_letter_code
_entity_poly.pdbx_strand_id
1 'polypeptide(L)'
;MKHFGKSLLLLGTVLFSLTLTANMNRQSTDAHAATAKVLKVRPITKTAYRTSEGYIYKNAKLTKKSHNAKNYPQTVFYSTKQVIIKKANGKTAVYYYIANKGNTVKGYIWHGYLTKFQKAMSQKSLIKLINNAPDMNPDESILRLKPVNYEVHEAAFDLAYNVFHFSPTSMFKNDQATIYVPDPALSQHVENAMNKWNKSLGTTVFKMGNKNHYTLKISFGNGTQENWDGLYDGKQIYVDRSHYRDPKYPTGYIRPQLAAKFTISQYWDGVIAHELGHTLGLDHTGYQADLMYASSSSGSMIAKYKWKKPVEKSSTGLDGTEMAAITNHDLNRAKLTKLLGYW
;
A
#
# COMPACT_ATOMS: atom_id res chain seq x y z
N MET A 1 46.23 -19.92 -43.85
CA MET A 1 46.08 -21.33 -44.26
C MET A 1 44.61 -21.60 -44.57
N LYS A 2 44.33 -21.99 -45.83
CA LYS A 2 43.16 -22.72 -46.38
C LYS A 2 41.75 -22.17 -46.08
N HIS A 3 41.06 -21.48 -47.01
CA HIS A 3 40.28 -21.98 -48.20
C HIS A 3 39.16 -22.98 -47.80
N PHE A 4 37.89 -22.83 -48.20
CA PHE A 4 37.25 -22.81 -49.53
C PHE A 4 35.79 -22.27 -49.36
N GLY A 5 35.00 -21.80 -50.33
CA GLY A 5 35.07 -21.73 -51.79
C GLY A 5 33.65 -21.63 -52.39
N LYS A 6 33.38 -20.52 -53.11
CA LYS A 6 32.51 -20.26 -54.29
C LYS A 6 31.42 -21.28 -54.71
N SER A 7 30.26 -20.77 -55.16
CA SER A 7 29.91 -20.78 -56.59
C SER A 7 28.72 -19.90 -56.99
N LEU A 8 28.93 -19.27 -58.13
CA LEU A 8 28.09 -18.38 -58.93
C LEU A 8 27.53 -19.21 -60.09
N LEU A 9 26.28 -19.01 -60.51
CA LEU A 9 25.85 -19.40 -61.85
C LEU A 9 24.69 -18.51 -62.32
N LEU A 10 25.04 -17.63 -63.27
CA LEU A 10 24.13 -16.93 -64.18
C LEU A 10 23.89 -17.84 -65.38
N LEU A 11 22.65 -17.94 -65.84
CA LEU A 11 22.35 -18.17 -67.26
C LEU A 11 20.97 -17.58 -67.58
N GLY A 12 20.98 -16.61 -68.50
CA GLY A 12 19.78 -16.00 -69.05
C GLY A 12 19.37 -16.68 -70.35
N THR A 13 18.06 -16.63 -70.64
CA THR A 13 17.53 -16.72 -72.00
C THR A 13 16.24 -15.92 -72.06
N VAL A 14 16.24 -14.90 -72.93
CA VAL A 14 15.10 -14.08 -73.34
C VAL A 14 14.29 -14.86 -74.38
N LEU A 15 12.95 -14.82 -74.31
CA LEU A 15 12.06 -15.03 -75.46
C LEU A 15 10.67 -14.40 -75.22
N PHE A 16 10.43 -13.32 -75.99
CA PHE A 16 9.22 -12.88 -76.70
C PHE A 16 7.80 -12.98 -76.07
N SER A 17 7.20 -11.79 -75.91
CA SER A 17 5.83 -11.37 -76.29
C SER A 17 4.60 -12.12 -75.75
N LEU A 18 3.71 -11.39 -75.05
CA LEU A 18 2.48 -10.83 -75.62
C LEU A 18 1.73 -10.06 -74.52
N THR A 19 1.58 -8.75 -74.70
CA THR A 19 0.71 -7.90 -73.89
C THR A 19 -0.76 -8.19 -74.23
N LEU A 20 -1.48 -8.86 -73.34
CA LEU A 20 -2.94 -8.75 -73.26
C LEU A 20 -3.30 -7.83 -72.09
N THR A 21 -3.61 -6.57 -72.40
CA THR A 21 -4.31 -5.68 -71.49
C THR A 21 -5.78 -6.11 -71.40
N ALA A 22 -6.09 -7.02 -70.49
CA ALA A 22 -7.46 -7.21 -70.03
C ALA A 22 -7.80 -6.06 -69.07
N ASN A 23 -8.53 -5.06 -69.56
CA ASN A 23 -9.21 -4.06 -68.74
C ASN A 23 -10.29 -4.77 -67.90
N MET A 24 -9.89 -5.32 -66.75
CA MET A 24 -10.84 -5.71 -65.72
C MET A 24 -11.19 -4.48 -64.90
N ASN A 25 -12.34 -3.89 -65.21
CA ASN A 25 -13.08 -3.04 -64.28
C ASN A 25 -13.43 -3.89 -63.04
N ARG A 26 -12.50 -4.01 -62.10
CA ARG A 26 -12.85 -4.38 -60.73
C ARG A 26 -13.42 -3.13 -60.09
N GLN A 27 -14.74 -3.03 -60.10
CA GLN A 27 -15.44 -2.32 -59.04
C GLN A 27 -15.00 -2.97 -57.73
N SER A 28 -14.08 -2.31 -57.02
CA SER A 28 -13.86 -2.57 -55.61
C SER A 28 -15.16 -2.21 -54.90
N THR A 29 -15.98 -3.22 -54.62
CA THR A 29 -17.00 -3.07 -53.59
C THR A 29 -16.26 -2.88 -52.28
N ASP A 30 -16.22 -1.63 -51.81
CA ASP A 30 -15.77 -1.33 -50.46
C ASP A 30 -16.60 -2.19 -49.51
N ALA A 31 -15.97 -3.18 -48.89
CA ALA A 31 -16.63 -3.98 -47.88
C ALA A 31 -16.97 -3.04 -46.73
N HIS A 32 -18.25 -2.65 -46.61
CA HIS A 32 -18.71 -1.85 -45.49
C HIS A 32 -18.36 -2.57 -44.19
N ALA A 33 -17.37 -2.04 -43.48
CA ALA A 33 -16.93 -2.59 -42.21
C ALA A 33 -18.14 -2.80 -41.30
N ALA A 34 -18.32 -4.04 -40.83
CA ALA A 34 -19.48 -4.43 -40.03
C ALA A 34 -19.64 -3.48 -38.85
N THR A 35 -20.75 -2.75 -38.78
CA THR A 35 -20.98 -1.79 -37.70
C THR A 35 -21.29 -2.52 -36.39
N ALA A 36 -20.94 -1.89 -35.26
CA ALA A 36 -21.12 -2.51 -33.96
C ALA A 36 -22.62 -2.72 -33.66
N LYS A 37 -22.98 -3.93 -33.21
CA LYS A 37 -24.38 -4.31 -32.89
C LYS A 37 -24.61 -4.29 -31.38
N VAL A 38 -25.64 -3.58 -30.95
CA VAL A 38 -26.08 -3.61 -29.54
C VAL A 38 -26.77 -4.94 -29.27
N LEU A 39 -26.24 -5.73 -28.35
CA LEU A 39 -26.79 -7.03 -27.96
C LEU A 39 -27.75 -6.90 -26.77
N LYS A 40 -27.39 -6.08 -25.77
CA LYS A 40 -28.19 -5.94 -24.56
C LYS A 40 -28.00 -4.57 -23.92
N VAL A 41 -29.07 -4.02 -23.38
CA VAL A 41 -29.05 -2.80 -22.55
C VAL A 41 -29.65 -3.15 -21.20
N ARG A 42 -29.02 -2.71 -20.11
CA ARG A 42 -29.53 -2.90 -18.74
C ARG A 42 -29.35 -1.60 -17.93
N PRO A 43 -30.34 -1.16 -17.15
CA PRO A 43 -30.11 -0.14 -16.14
C PRO A 43 -29.16 -0.69 -15.06
N ILE A 44 -28.39 0.19 -14.45
CA ILE A 44 -27.50 -0.13 -13.33
C ILE A 44 -27.63 0.94 -12.24
N THR A 45 -27.26 0.59 -11.00
CA THR A 45 -27.20 1.54 -9.90
C THR A 45 -26.32 2.73 -10.26
N LYS A 46 -26.85 3.95 -10.05
CA LYS A 46 -26.15 5.18 -10.36
C LYS A 46 -24.83 5.24 -9.61
N THR A 47 -23.73 5.13 -10.35
CA THR A 47 -22.37 5.09 -9.77
C THR A 47 -21.53 6.21 -10.38
N ALA A 48 -20.75 6.90 -9.55
CA ALA A 48 -19.85 7.95 -9.99
C ALA A 48 -18.51 7.38 -10.46
N TYR A 49 -17.96 7.94 -11.52
CA TYR A 49 -16.70 7.55 -12.15
C TYR A 49 -15.90 8.78 -12.59
N ARG A 50 -14.59 8.59 -12.74
CA ARG A 50 -13.69 9.46 -13.49
C ARG A 50 -13.06 8.66 -14.62
N THR A 51 -12.56 9.38 -15.63
CA THR A 51 -11.84 8.80 -16.75
C THR A 51 -10.95 9.85 -17.39
N SER A 52 -9.77 9.43 -17.83
CA SER A 52 -8.79 10.24 -18.54
C SER A 52 -8.45 9.65 -19.91
N GLU A 53 -9.14 8.58 -20.33
CA GLU A 53 -8.76 7.77 -21.48
C GLU A 53 -9.97 7.36 -22.34
N GLY A 54 -9.74 7.26 -23.64
CA GLY A 54 -10.73 6.79 -24.60
C GLY A 54 -11.72 7.85 -25.09
N TYR A 55 -12.61 7.41 -25.98
CA TYR A 55 -13.65 8.25 -26.58
C TYR A 55 -15.01 7.97 -25.95
N ILE A 56 -15.78 9.03 -25.73
CA ILE A 56 -17.19 8.97 -25.38
C ILE A 56 -17.96 9.02 -26.71
N TYR A 57 -18.82 8.03 -26.94
CA TYR A 57 -19.61 7.91 -28.16
C TYR A 57 -21.03 8.42 -27.94
N LYS A 58 -21.56 9.16 -28.91
CA LYS A 58 -22.92 9.73 -28.85
C LYS A 58 -24.01 8.65 -28.75
N ASN A 59 -23.75 7.47 -29.31
CA ASN A 59 -24.71 6.36 -29.38
C ASN A 59 -24.05 5.01 -29.07
N ALA A 60 -24.88 4.04 -28.70
CA ALA A 60 -24.46 2.68 -28.34
C ALA A 60 -23.97 1.84 -29.53
N LYS A 61 -24.17 2.27 -30.78
CA LYS A 61 -23.59 1.62 -31.98
C LYS A 61 -22.16 2.10 -32.26
N LEU A 62 -21.62 2.99 -31.42
CA LEU A 62 -20.25 3.50 -31.49
C LEU A 62 -19.90 4.19 -32.82
N THR A 63 -20.89 4.71 -33.56
CA THR A 63 -20.68 5.27 -34.90
C THR A 63 -20.19 6.72 -34.87
N LYS A 64 -20.39 7.44 -33.76
CA LYS A 64 -20.00 8.85 -33.63
C LYS A 64 -19.33 9.11 -32.29
N LYS A 65 -18.04 9.46 -32.32
CA LYS A 65 -17.30 10.00 -31.18
C LYS A 65 -17.83 11.41 -30.89
N SER A 66 -18.33 11.66 -29.68
CA SER A 66 -18.80 12.98 -29.26
C SER A 66 -17.74 13.74 -28.46
N HIS A 67 -17.00 13.04 -27.61
CA HIS A 67 -15.97 13.65 -26.77
C HIS A 67 -14.74 12.74 -26.65
N ASN A 68 -13.59 13.33 -26.34
CA ASN A 68 -12.42 12.62 -25.87
C ASN A 68 -12.33 12.75 -24.35
N ALA A 69 -12.31 11.64 -23.62
CA ALA A 69 -12.33 11.62 -22.16
C ALA A 69 -11.08 12.29 -21.55
N LYS A 70 -9.95 12.29 -22.27
CA LYS A 70 -8.71 12.96 -21.85
C LYS A 70 -8.84 14.46 -21.60
N ASN A 71 -9.87 15.10 -22.18
CA ASN A 71 -10.15 16.52 -21.99
C ASN A 71 -10.91 16.80 -20.69
N TYR A 72 -11.29 15.76 -19.93
CA TYR A 72 -12.15 15.86 -18.75
C TYR A 72 -11.61 15.06 -17.54
N PRO A 73 -10.29 15.08 -17.25
CA PRO A 73 -9.69 14.16 -16.27
C PRO A 73 -10.24 14.34 -14.84
N GLN A 74 -10.70 15.54 -14.49
CA GLN A 74 -11.28 15.85 -13.18
C GLN A 74 -12.81 15.78 -13.14
N THR A 75 -13.47 15.52 -14.28
CA THR A 75 -14.94 15.51 -14.38
C THR A 75 -15.49 14.23 -13.76
N VAL A 76 -16.47 14.40 -12.86
CA VAL A 76 -17.23 13.28 -12.32
C VAL A 76 -18.39 12.95 -13.26
N PHE A 77 -18.38 11.72 -13.73
CA PHE A 77 -19.41 11.14 -14.58
C PHE A 77 -20.29 10.19 -13.78
N TYR A 78 -21.59 10.22 -14.00
CA TYR A 78 -22.54 9.29 -13.41
C TYR A 78 -22.96 8.27 -14.44
N SER A 79 -22.72 7.00 -14.17
CA SER A 79 -23.22 5.92 -15.01
C SER A 79 -24.54 5.37 -14.51
N THR A 80 -25.48 5.14 -15.42
CA THR A 80 -26.84 4.65 -15.12
C THR A 80 -27.27 3.48 -16.00
N LYS A 81 -26.50 3.16 -17.06
CA LYS A 81 -26.82 2.07 -17.99
C LYS A 81 -25.56 1.34 -18.42
N GLN A 82 -25.68 0.02 -18.52
CA GLN A 82 -24.71 -0.87 -19.15
C GLN A 82 -25.25 -1.34 -20.51
N VAL A 83 -24.36 -1.40 -21.50
CA VAL A 83 -24.65 -1.93 -22.83
C VAL A 83 -23.61 -2.97 -23.20
N ILE A 84 -24.06 -4.13 -23.68
CA ILE A 84 -23.20 -5.16 -24.28
C ILE A 84 -23.28 -5.00 -25.79
N ILE A 85 -22.12 -4.81 -26.42
CA ILE A 85 -21.99 -4.53 -27.85
C ILE A 85 -21.13 -5.61 -28.49
N LYS A 86 -21.56 -6.15 -29.64
CA LYS A 86 -20.70 -6.93 -30.55
C LYS A 86 -19.98 -5.96 -31.46
N LYS A 87 -18.66 -5.85 -31.32
CA LYS A 87 -17.80 -4.99 -32.14
C LYS A 87 -17.69 -5.56 -33.56
N ALA A 88 -17.20 -4.74 -34.49
CA ALA A 88 -16.95 -5.10 -35.89
C ALA A 88 -16.11 -6.38 -36.03
N ASN A 89 -15.14 -6.57 -35.12
CA ASN A 89 -14.26 -7.75 -35.06
C ASN A 89 -14.92 -9.00 -34.44
N GLY A 90 -16.24 -9.02 -34.28
CA GLY A 90 -17.00 -10.13 -33.71
C GLY A 90 -16.93 -10.27 -32.18
N LYS A 91 -15.99 -9.60 -31.50
CA LYS A 91 -15.84 -9.65 -30.04
C LYS A 91 -16.91 -8.85 -29.33
N THR A 92 -17.34 -9.33 -28.17
CA THR A 92 -18.26 -8.58 -27.30
C THR A 92 -17.48 -7.66 -26.36
N ALA A 93 -18.10 -6.53 -26.01
CA ALA A 93 -17.54 -5.59 -25.03
C ALA A 93 -18.66 -4.88 -24.28
N VAL A 94 -18.36 -4.51 -23.04
CA VAL A 94 -19.28 -3.78 -22.17
C VAL A 94 -19.00 -2.29 -22.25
N TYR A 95 -20.03 -1.48 -22.42
CA TYR A 95 -19.95 -0.02 -22.43
C TYR A 95 -20.92 0.54 -21.41
N TYR A 96 -20.52 1.60 -20.72
CA TYR A 96 -21.36 2.32 -19.78
C TYR A 96 -21.82 3.62 -20.43
N TYR A 97 -23.11 3.92 -20.29
CA TYR A 97 -23.60 5.26 -20.52
C TYR A 97 -23.20 6.13 -19.33
N ILE A 98 -22.58 7.27 -19.59
CA ILE A 98 -22.11 8.23 -18.62
C ILE A 98 -22.60 9.63 -18.94
N ALA A 99 -22.83 10.45 -17.91
CA ALA A 99 -23.12 11.87 -18.04
C ALA A 99 -22.52 12.67 -16.86
N ASN A 100 -21.97 13.85 -17.12
CA ASN A 100 -21.61 14.78 -16.05
C ASN A 100 -22.88 15.40 -15.41
N LYS A 101 -22.73 16.07 -14.26
CA LYS A 101 -23.87 16.67 -13.51
C LYS A 101 -24.74 17.58 -14.39
N GLY A 102 -24.12 18.38 -15.27
CA GLY A 102 -24.82 19.29 -16.17
C GLY A 102 -25.36 18.65 -17.46
N ASN A 103 -25.15 17.35 -17.69
CA ASN A 103 -25.52 16.65 -18.92
C ASN A 103 -24.94 17.25 -20.22
N THR A 104 -23.88 18.06 -20.12
CA THR A 104 -23.18 18.69 -21.26
C THR A 104 -22.16 17.74 -21.90
N VAL A 105 -21.60 16.82 -21.12
CA VAL A 105 -20.69 15.77 -21.59
C VAL A 105 -21.31 14.42 -21.24
N LYS A 106 -21.76 13.70 -22.27
CA LYS A 106 -22.47 12.42 -22.10
C LYS A 106 -22.30 11.49 -23.30
N GLY A 107 -22.51 10.19 -23.06
CA GLY A 107 -22.48 9.16 -24.08
C GLY A 107 -22.00 7.82 -23.54
N TYR A 108 -21.56 6.95 -24.43
CA TYR A 108 -21.13 5.59 -24.12
C TYR A 108 -19.61 5.51 -24.15
N ILE A 109 -19.01 4.97 -23.10
CA ILE A 109 -17.57 4.73 -23.01
C ILE A 109 -17.34 3.27 -22.59
N TRP A 110 -16.22 2.70 -23.01
CA TRP A 110 -15.84 1.35 -22.59
C TRP A 110 -15.62 1.34 -21.07
N HIS A 111 -16.23 0.37 -20.38
CA HIS A 111 -16.23 0.36 -18.91
C HIS A 111 -14.82 0.24 -18.30
N GLY A 112 -13.86 -0.36 -19.02
CA GLY A 112 -12.49 -0.52 -18.55
C GLY A 112 -11.68 0.79 -18.49
N TYR A 113 -12.17 1.88 -19.08
CA TYR A 113 -11.56 3.21 -18.94
C TYR A 113 -12.14 4.01 -17.75
N LEU A 114 -13.08 3.43 -17.00
CA LEU A 114 -13.74 4.11 -15.90
C LEU A 114 -13.15 3.68 -14.56
N THR A 115 -12.69 4.65 -13.79
CA THR A 115 -12.29 4.47 -12.40
C THR A 115 -13.41 4.95 -11.50
N LYS A 116 -13.86 4.14 -10.54
CA LYS A 116 -14.92 4.54 -9.60
C LYS A 116 -14.47 5.78 -8.84
N PHE A 117 -15.34 6.79 -8.80
CA PHE A 117 -15.11 8.01 -8.03
C PHE A 117 -15.82 7.90 -6.68
N GLN A 118 -15.06 8.05 -5.60
CA GLN A 118 -15.60 8.22 -4.26
C GLN A 118 -15.26 9.62 -3.77
N LYS A 119 -16.22 10.30 -3.15
CA LYS A 119 -15.98 11.60 -2.53
C LYS A 119 -15.50 11.37 -1.10
N ALA A 120 -14.31 11.88 -0.78
CA ALA A 120 -13.82 11.92 0.59
C ALA A 120 -14.73 12.79 1.49
N MET A 121 -14.73 12.46 2.78
CA MET A 121 -15.30 13.27 3.83
C MET A 121 -14.62 14.64 3.87
N SER A 122 -15.32 15.67 4.36
CA SER A 122 -14.69 16.97 4.59
C SER A 122 -13.68 16.89 5.74
N GLN A 123 -12.60 17.68 5.67
CA GLN A 123 -11.60 17.74 6.74
C GLN A 123 -12.24 18.08 8.10
N LYS A 124 -13.19 19.02 8.13
CA LYS A 124 -13.93 19.37 9.36
C LYS A 124 -14.65 18.18 9.99
N SER A 125 -15.32 17.36 9.17
CA SER A 125 -16.01 16.16 9.66
C SER A 125 -15.02 15.09 10.14
N LEU A 126 -13.89 14.96 9.45
CA LEU A 126 -12.83 14.03 9.86
C LEU A 126 -12.24 14.42 11.22
N ILE A 127 -11.85 15.69 11.39
CA ILE A 127 -11.29 16.19 12.66
C ILE A 127 -12.30 16.00 13.81
N LYS A 128 -13.60 16.16 13.56
CA LYS A 128 -14.63 15.86 14.56
C LYS A 128 -14.63 14.38 14.98
N LEU A 129 -14.46 13.45 14.03
CA LEU A 129 -14.35 12.01 14.34
C LEU A 129 -13.10 11.72 15.16
N ILE A 130 -11.95 12.25 14.73
CA ILE A 130 -10.66 12.10 15.43
C ILE A 130 -10.76 12.59 16.88
N ASN A 131 -11.36 13.77 17.10
CA ASN A 131 -11.49 14.35 18.44
C ASN A 131 -12.48 13.59 19.35
N ASN A 132 -13.39 12.80 18.77
CA ASN A 132 -14.33 11.98 19.53
C ASN A 132 -13.75 10.61 19.91
N ALA A 133 -12.71 10.16 19.20
CA ALA A 133 -12.02 8.91 19.51
C ALA A 133 -11.07 9.10 20.72
N PRO A 134 -10.72 8.03 21.44
CA PRO A 134 -9.72 8.12 22.50
C PRO A 134 -8.36 8.58 21.96
N ASP A 135 -7.60 9.28 22.80
CA ASP A 135 -6.35 9.90 22.39
C ASP A 135 -5.33 8.86 21.88
N MET A 136 -4.71 9.15 20.73
CA MET A 136 -3.78 8.26 20.01
C MET A 136 -4.30 6.83 19.77
N ASN A 137 -5.61 6.59 19.84
CA ASN A 137 -6.21 5.27 19.67
C ASN A 137 -7.35 5.33 18.64
N PRO A 138 -7.09 5.01 17.36
CA PRO A 138 -8.12 5.10 16.34
C PRO A 138 -9.16 3.99 16.57
N ASP A 139 -10.40 4.39 16.87
CA ASP A 139 -11.49 3.46 17.11
C ASP A 139 -12.11 2.91 15.81
N GLU A 140 -13.12 2.06 15.95
CA GLU A 140 -13.85 1.45 14.83
C GLU A 140 -14.50 2.46 13.88
N SER A 141 -14.86 3.66 14.36
CA SER A 141 -15.44 4.70 13.49
C SER A 141 -14.41 5.25 12.50
N ILE A 142 -13.14 5.27 12.90
CA ILE A 142 -12.00 5.66 12.07
C ILE A 142 -11.54 4.49 11.21
N LEU A 143 -11.43 3.27 11.77
CA LEU A 143 -10.93 2.08 11.07
C LEU A 143 -11.89 1.54 9.98
N ARG A 144 -13.15 2.01 9.95
CA ARG A 144 -14.16 1.63 8.94
C ARG A 144 -14.45 2.72 7.90
N LEU A 145 -13.65 3.79 7.87
CA LEU A 145 -13.78 4.81 6.83
C LEU A 145 -13.50 4.20 5.44
N LYS A 146 -14.05 4.84 4.41
CA LYS A 146 -13.76 4.43 3.02
C LYS A 146 -12.29 4.73 2.68
N PRO A 147 -11.63 3.91 1.84
CA PRO A 147 -10.24 4.08 1.44
C PRO A 147 -9.86 5.51 1.03
N VAL A 148 -10.71 6.18 0.25
CA VAL A 148 -10.50 7.56 -0.19
C VAL A 148 -10.30 8.57 0.94
N ASN A 149 -10.77 8.28 2.17
CA ASN A 149 -10.54 9.18 3.30
C ASN A 149 -9.11 9.06 3.85
N TYR A 150 -8.55 7.85 3.86
CA TYR A 150 -7.15 7.63 4.24
C TYR A 150 -6.22 8.30 3.21
N GLU A 151 -6.47 8.07 1.92
CA GLU A 151 -5.69 8.67 0.82
C GLU A 151 -5.71 10.21 0.84
N VAL A 152 -6.87 10.84 1.08
CA VAL A 152 -7.01 12.30 1.00
C VAL A 152 -6.54 13.00 2.28
N HIS A 153 -6.61 12.33 3.44
CA HIS A 153 -6.36 12.95 4.74
C HIS A 153 -5.24 12.27 5.53
N GLU A 154 -4.32 11.60 4.85
CA GLU A 154 -3.15 10.89 5.41
C GLU A 154 -2.45 11.71 6.52
N ALA A 155 -2.04 12.94 6.20
CA ALA A 155 -1.35 13.82 7.17
C ALA A 155 -2.16 14.13 8.44
N ALA A 156 -3.50 14.12 8.37
CA ALA A 156 -4.34 14.31 9.55
C ALA A 156 -4.34 13.08 10.45
N PHE A 157 -4.32 11.88 9.87
CA PHE A 157 -4.19 10.62 10.61
C PHE A 157 -2.79 10.47 11.21
N ASP A 158 -1.75 10.78 10.43
CA ASP A 158 -0.36 10.76 10.87
C ASP A 158 -0.17 11.56 12.15
N LEU A 159 -0.61 12.82 12.13
CA LEU A 159 -0.47 13.70 13.28
C LEU A 159 -1.37 13.26 14.45
N ALA A 160 -2.60 12.83 14.18
CA ALA A 160 -3.55 12.49 15.24
C ALA A 160 -3.19 11.21 16.00
N TYR A 161 -2.50 10.28 15.36
CA TYR A 161 -2.19 8.96 15.88
C TYR A 161 -0.69 8.68 15.98
N ASN A 162 0.16 9.68 15.79
CA ASN A 162 1.61 9.56 15.76
C ASN A 162 2.07 8.42 14.84
N VAL A 163 1.59 8.41 13.60
CA VAL A 163 1.98 7.38 12.62
C VAL A 163 2.67 8.03 11.43
N PHE A 164 3.58 7.30 10.80
CA PHE A 164 4.34 7.79 9.66
C PHE A 164 4.87 6.65 8.80
N HIS A 165 5.09 6.91 7.51
CA HIS A 165 5.63 5.93 6.57
C HIS A 165 7.16 5.78 6.73
N PHE A 166 7.60 5.08 7.78
CA PHE A 166 9.04 4.87 8.06
C PHE A 166 9.72 3.87 7.12
N SER A 167 8.97 2.87 6.64
CA SER A 167 9.50 1.76 5.86
C SER A 167 9.42 2.03 4.37
N PRO A 168 10.39 1.60 3.55
CA PRO A 168 10.23 1.64 2.11
C PRO A 168 9.10 0.72 1.67
N THR A 169 8.35 1.10 0.62
CA THR A 169 7.26 0.30 0.05
C THR A 169 7.67 -1.11 -0.39
N SER A 170 8.97 -1.35 -0.59
CA SER A 170 9.51 -2.68 -0.93
C SER A 170 9.65 -3.62 0.27
N MET A 171 9.58 -3.11 1.51
CA MET A 171 9.72 -3.90 2.73
C MET A 171 8.55 -4.86 2.91
N PHE A 172 7.33 -4.38 2.68
CA PHE A 172 6.11 -5.17 2.79
C PHE A 172 5.57 -5.51 1.41
N LYS A 173 5.48 -6.81 1.12
CA LYS A 173 4.89 -7.32 -0.12
C LYS A 173 3.61 -8.06 0.23
N ASN A 174 2.47 -7.51 -0.18
CA ASN A 174 1.15 -8.00 0.25
C ASN A 174 1.04 -8.05 1.77
N ASP A 175 1.36 -6.94 2.43
CA ASP A 175 1.27 -6.78 3.88
C ASP A 175 2.22 -7.68 4.69
N GLN A 176 3.30 -8.16 4.07
CA GLN A 176 4.25 -9.07 4.69
C GLN A 176 5.70 -8.65 4.50
N ALA A 177 6.44 -8.56 5.61
CA ALA A 177 7.89 -8.47 5.63
C ALA A 177 8.52 -9.84 5.92
N THR A 178 9.65 -10.11 5.27
CA THR A 178 10.42 -11.35 5.41
C THR A 178 11.73 -11.04 6.13
N ILE A 179 11.94 -11.64 7.30
CA ILE A 179 13.02 -11.27 8.23
C ILE A 179 14.23 -12.20 8.09
N TYR A 180 15.41 -11.61 7.93
CA TYR A 180 16.69 -12.32 8.06
C TYR A 180 17.42 -11.91 9.33
N VAL A 181 17.81 -12.90 10.13
CA VAL A 181 18.58 -12.74 11.36
C VAL A 181 19.93 -13.43 11.18
N PRO A 182 21.04 -12.69 10.99
CA PRO A 182 22.35 -13.30 10.77
C PRO A 182 22.94 -13.99 12.01
N ASP A 183 22.63 -13.47 13.20
CA ASP A 183 23.20 -13.95 14.47
C ASP A 183 22.17 -14.84 15.20
N PRO A 184 22.45 -16.15 15.40
CA PRO A 184 21.51 -17.07 16.02
C PRO A 184 21.05 -16.65 17.42
N ALA A 185 21.88 -15.89 18.16
CA ALA A 185 21.53 -15.44 19.51
C ALA A 185 20.24 -14.62 19.54
N LEU A 186 19.91 -13.90 18.46
CA LEU A 186 18.69 -13.08 18.37
C LEU A 186 17.46 -13.87 17.88
N SER A 187 17.64 -15.08 17.34
CA SER A 187 16.59 -15.75 16.55
C SER A 187 15.33 -16.01 17.36
N GLN A 188 15.45 -16.47 18.61
CA GLN A 188 14.30 -16.73 19.46
C GLN A 188 13.54 -15.45 19.82
N HIS A 189 14.27 -14.38 20.17
CA HIS A 189 13.64 -13.10 20.52
C HIS A 189 12.94 -12.46 19.31
N VAL A 190 13.55 -12.55 18.13
CA VAL A 190 12.92 -12.12 16.88
C VAL A 190 11.66 -12.91 16.58
N GLU A 191 11.69 -14.23 16.73
CA GLU A 191 10.50 -15.07 16.55
C GLU A 191 9.38 -14.72 17.53
N ASN A 192 9.72 -14.52 18.81
CA ASN A 192 8.77 -14.10 19.84
C ASN A 192 8.13 -12.74 19.50
N ALA A 193 8.94 -11.76 19.11
CA ALA A 193 8.48 -10.41 18.75
C ALA A 193 7.56 -10.43 17.52
N MET A 194 7.93 -11.17 16.47
CA MET A 194 7.07 -11.38 15.30
C MET A 194 5.75 -12.05 15.67
N ASN A 195 5.80 -13.10 16.50
CA ASN A 195 4.62 -13.84 16.92
C ASN A 195 3.66 -12.96 17.74
N LYS A 196 4.17 -12.04 18.57
CA LYS A 196 3.35 -11.05 19.26
C LYS A 196 2.56 -10.19 18.26
N TRP A 197 3.23 -9.58 17.29
CA TRP A 197 2.57 -8.75 16.27
C TRP A 197 1.59 -9.55 15.41
N ASN A 198 2.02 -10.70 14.88
CA ASN A 198 1.19 -11.57 14.06
C ASN A 198 -0.09 -12.00 14.80
N LYS A 199 0.03 -12.39 16.07
CA LYS A 199 -1.09 -12.79 16.91
C LYS A 199 -2.03 -11.63 17.19
N SER A 200 -1.51 -10.47 17.57
CA SER A 200 -2.31 -9.28 17.88
C SER A 200 -3.07 -8.75 16.66
N LEU A 201 -2.44 -8.79 15.48
CA LEU A 201 -3.05 -8.35 14.21
C LEU A 201 -3.95 -9.43 13.58
N GLY A 202 -3.89 -10.68 14.05
CA GLY A 202 -4.67 -11.79 13.50
C GLY A 202 -4.26 -12.19 12.07
N THR A 203 -3.04 -11.84 11.65
CA THR A 203 -2.49 -12.13 10.32
C THR A 203 -0.98 -12.28 10.39
N THR A 204 -0.39 -13.03 9.46
CA THR A 204 1.07 -13.06 9.30
C THR A 204 1.51 -11.76 8.62
N VAL A 205 2.10 -10.85 9.39
CA VAL A 205 2.75 -9.62 8.90
C VAL A 205 4.27 -9.79 8.84
N PHE A 206 4.85 -10.58 9.74
CA PHE A 206 6.26 -10.92 9.75
C PHE A 206 6.46 -12.42 9.63
N LYS A 207 7.45 -12.84 8.83
CA LYS A 207 7.85 -14.25 8.70
C LYS A 207 9.36 -14.37 8.58
N MET A 208 9.91 -15.49 9.04
CA MET A 208 11.33 -15.79 8.82
C MET A 208 11.65 -15.98 7.34
N GLY A 209 12.81 -15.48 6.94
CA GLY A 209 13.46 -15.71 5.66
C GLY A 209 14.90 -16.14 5.84
N ASN A 210 15.73 -15.81 4.86
CA ASN A 210 17.15 -16.17 4.86
C ASN A 210 17.98 -15.10 4.14
N LYS A 211 19.31 -15.26 4.14
CA LYS A 211 20.27 -14.32 3.54
C LYS A 211 19.98 -13.98 2.07
N ASN A 212 19.37 -14.89 1.31
CA ASN A 212 19.06 -14.71 -0.11
C ASN A 212 17.63 -14.22 -0.35
N HIS A 213 16.75 -14.29 0.66
CA HIS A 213 15.34 -13.95 0.55
C HIS A 213 14.84 -13.29 1.83
N TYR A 214 14.99 -11.96 1.89
CA TYR A 214 14.49 -11.12 2.97
C TYR A 214 14.14 -9.73 2.46
N THR A 215 13.31 -9.02 3.22
CA THR A 215 12.99 -7.60 3.02
C THR A 215 13.35 -6.75 4.23
N LEU A 216 13.55 -7.37 5.40
CA LEU A 216 14.03 -6.74 6.62
C LEU A 216 15.16 -7.58 7.24
N LYS A 217 16.23 -6.94 7.68
CA LYS A 217 17.33 -7.60 8.40
C LYS A 217 17.31 -7.14 9.85
N ILE A 218 17.54 -8.06 10.78
CA ILE A 218 17.72 -7.76 12.21
C ILE A 218 19.08 -8.29 12.64
N SER A 219 19.93 -7.43 13.17
CA SER A 219 21.30 -7.80 13.56
C SER A 219 21.79 -6.98 14.75
N PHE A 220 22.87 -7.41 15.37
CA PHE A 220 23.52 -6.57 16.38
C PHE A 220 24.13 -5.31 15.78
N GLY A 221 24.02 -4.20 16.51
CA GLY A 221 24.73 -2.93 16.28
C GLY A 221 25.50 -2.49 17.53
N ASN A 222 25.78 -1.18 17.62
CA ASN A 222 26.56 -0.57 18.70
C ASN A 222 25.81 0.63 19.30
N GLY A 223 24.69 0.34 19.95
CA GLY A 223 23.79 1.32 20.54
C GLY A 223 24.26 1.94 21.84
N THR A 224 25.15 1.31 22.61
CA THR A 224 25.71 1.92 23.83
C THR A 224 26.44 3.24 23.55
N GLN A 225 27.05 3.39 22.37
CA GLN A 225 27.71 4.65 21.97
C GLN A 225 26.71 5.75 21.57
N GLU A 226 25.49 5.36 21.22
CA GLU A 226 24.45 6.19 20.61
C GLU A 226 23.18 6.29 21.47
N ASN A 227 23.20 5.68 22.66
CA ASN A 227 22.13 5.67 23.66
C ASN A 227 20.80 5.05 23.18
N TRP A 228 20.87 3.83 22.63
CA TRP A 228 19.69 3.03 22.27
C TRP A 228 19.92 1.52 22.49
N ASP A 229 18.84 0.78 22.77
CA ASP A 229 18.85 -0.69 22.91
C ASP A 229 18.34 -1.40 21.65
N GLY A 230 17.41 -0.76 20.95
CA GLY A 230 16.95 -1.09 19.61
C GLY A 230 16.98 0.15 18.73
N LEU A 231 17.21 -0.03 17.43
CA LEU A 231 17.11 1.04 16.45
C LEU A 231 16.64 0.51 15.10
N TYR A 232 15.50 1.01 14.64
CA TYR A 232 15.09 0.94 13.25
C TYR A 232 15.57 2.17 12.47
N ASP A 233 16.42 1.97 11.46
CA ASP A 233 17.01 3.05 10.65
C ASP A 233 16.23 3.36 9.35
N GLY A 234 15.01 2.80 9.21
CA GLY A 234 14.23 2.85 7.97
C GLY A 234 14.59 1.76 6.95
N LYS A 235 15.55 0.87 7.25
CA LYS A 235 15.95 -0.24 6.35
C LYS A 235 16.13 -1.56 7.09
N GLN A 236 16.70 -1.51 8.29
CA GLN A 236 17.00 -2.66 9.12
C GLN A 236 16.89 -2.32 10.59
N ILE A 237 16.78 -3.35 11.43
CA ILE A 237 16.75 -3.21 12.88
C ILE A 237 18.12 -3.59 13.42
N TYR A 238 18.63 -2.77 14.33
CA TYR A 238 19.78 -3.05 15.15
C TYR A 238 19.35 -3.32 16.60
N VAL A 239 20.01 -4.28 17.24
CA VAL A 239 19.92 -4.54 18.68
C VAL A 239 21.28 -4.24 19.28
N ASP A 240 21.35 -3.54 20.40
CA ASP A 240 22.64 -3.21 21.02
C ASP A 240 23.37 -4.48 21.46
N ARG A 241 24.61 -4.67 21.01
CA ARG A 241 25.38 -5.87 21.32
C ARG A 241 25.86 -5.91 22.77
N SER A 242 26.26 -4.77 23.33
CA SER A 242 26.95 -4.73 24.63
C SER A 242 25.96 -4.96 25.76
N HIS A 243 24.86 -4.22 25.77
CA HIS A 243 23.73 -4.41 26.68
C HIS A 243 23.12 -5.80 26.52
N TYR A 244 22.93 -6.31 25.30
CA TYR A 244 22.38 -7.66 25.11
C TYR A 244 23.24 -8.75 25.75
N ARG A 245 24.56 -8.57 25.73
CA ARG A 245 25.52 -9.53 26.30
C ARG A 245 25.77 -9.31 27.80
N ASP A 246 25.27 -8.23 28.38
CA ASP A 246 25.36 -8.00 29.81
C ASP A 246 24.26 -8.79 30.55
N PRO A 247 24.63 -9.82 31.34
CA PRO A 247 23.65 -10.64 32.07
C PRO A 247 22.92 -9.87 33.18
N LYS A 248 23.31 -8.63 33.48
CA LYS A 248 22.62 -7.75 34.44
C LYS A 248 21.76 -6.71 33.75
N TYR A 249 21.88 -6.49 32.44
CA TYR A 249 21.07 -5.50 31.75
C TYR A 249 19.69 -6.06 31.38
N PRO A 250 18.59 -5.30 31.57
CA PRO A 250 18.52 -3.99 32.23
C PRO A 250 18.27 -4.07 33.74
N THR A 251 17.98 -5.26 34.28
CA THR A 251 17.43 -5.46 35.64
C THR A 251 18.32 -4.97 36.77
N GLY A 252 19.65 -5.02 36.59
CA GLY A 252 20.65 -4.52 37.53
C GLY A 252 20.78 -3.00 37.58
N TYR A 253 20.12 -2.28 36.67
CA TYR A 253 20.20 -0.82 36.54
C TYR A 253 18.90 -0.10 36.85
N ILE A 254 17.84 -0.85 37.17
CA ILE A 254 16.54 -0.32 37.57
C ILE A 254 16.22 -0.66 39.02
N ARG A 255 15.11 -0.11 39.55
CA ARG A 255 14.70 -0.35 40.94
C ARG A 255 14.41 -1.85 41.16
N PRO A 256 14.92 -2.49 42.23
CA PRO A 256 14.74 -3.92 42.47
C PRO A 256 13.27 -4.40 42.45
N GLN A 257 12.35 -3.58 42.95
CA GLN A 257 10.91 -3.87 42.95
C GLN A 257 10.29 -3.92 41.55
N LEU A 258 10.87 -3.19 40.57
CA LEU A 258 10.45 -3.24 39.17
C LEU A 258 11.19 -4.36 38.43
N ALA A 259 12.49 -4.53 38.68
CA ALA A 259 13.30 -5.61 38.12
C ALA A 259 12.70 -7.00 38.38
N ALA A 260 12.08 -7.21 39.54
CA ALA A 260 11.43 -8.46 39.89
C ALA A 260 10.16 -8.78 39.07
N LYS A 261 9.65 -7.83 38.26
CA LYS A 261 8.38 -7.97 37.54
C LYS A 261 8.52 -8.47 36.09
N PHE A 262 9.74 -8.56 35.57
CA PHE A 262 10.00 -9.04 34.21
C PHE A 262 11.35 -9.75 34.14
N THR A 263 11.64 -10.40 33.01
CA THR A 263 12.92 -11.08 32.77
C THR A 263 13.73 -10.36 31.70
N ILE A 264 15.05 -10.56 31.70
CA ILE A 264 15.92 -10.04 30.62
C ILE A 264 15.45 -10.53 29.24
N SER A 265 15.01 -11.79 29.15
CA SER A 265 14.44 -12.35 27.92
C SER A 265 13.19 -11.60 27.46
N GLN A 266 12.27 -11.30 28.38
CA GLN A 266 11.05 -10.55 28.09
C GLN A 266 11.37 -9.13 27.61
N TYR A 267 12.36 -8.48 28.23
CA TYR A 267 12.79 -7.16 27.82
C TYR A 267 13.31 -7.14 26.37
N TRP A 268 14.17 -8.10 25.98
CA TRP A 268 14.67 -8.18 24.60
C TRP A 268 13.59 -8.55 23.57
N ASP A 269 12.62 -9.40 23.95
CA ASP A 269 11.42 -9.62 23.14
C ASP A 269 10.67 -8.29 22.92
N GLY A 270 10.56 -7.47 23.98
CA GLY A 270 9.93 -6.15 23.95
C GLY A 270 10.67 -5.15 23.08
N VAL A 271 12.00 -5.05 23.21
CA VAL A 271 12.83 -4.14 22.40
C VAL A 271 12.65 -4.45 20.92
N ILE A 272 12.77 -5.72 20.52
CA ILE A 272 12.61 -6.09 19.12
C ILE A 272 11.16 -5.87 18.65
N ALA A 273 10.16 -6.11 19.50
CA ALA A 273 8.77 -5.84 19.17
C ALA A 273 8.51 -4.34 18.98
N HIS A 274 9.15 -3.46 19.77
CA HIS A 274 9.10 -2.00 19.59
C HIS A 274 9.65 -1.60 18.22
N GLU A 275 10.83 -2.08 17.86
CA GLU A 275 11.44 -1.77 16.56
C GLU A 275 10.61 -2.31 15.38
N LEU A 276 10.00 -3.50 15.53
CA LEU A 276 9.03 -3.99 14.55
C LEU A 276 7.80 -3.08 14.45
N GLY A 277 7.34 -2.47 15.55
CA GLY A 277 6.27 -1.47 15.54
C GLY A 277 6.61 -0.26 14.67
N HIS A 278 7.85 0.23 14.72
CA HIS A 278 8.32 1.28 13.82
C HIS A 278 8.25 0.85 12.34
N THR A 279 8.56 -0.42 12.03
CA THR A 279 8.41 -0.91 10.64
C THR A 279 6.96 -0.87 10.15
N LEU A 280 5.98 -1.01 11.05
CA LEU A 280 4.54 -0.88 10.78
C LEU A 280 4.06 0.58 10.74
N GLY A 281 4.97 1.55 10.84
CA GLY A 281 4.65 2.96 10.75
C GLY A 281 4.23 3.60 12.08
N LEU A 282 4.50 2.97 13.22
CA LEU A 282 4.18 3.54 14.53
C LEU A 282 5.32 4.42 15.03
N ASP A 283 5.04 5.67 15.36
CA ASP A 283 5.96 6.52 16.12
C ASP A 283 5.69 6.37 17.62
N HIS A 284 6.44 7.08 18.46
CA HIS A 284 6.30 6.98 19.90
C HIS A 284 4.99 7.56 20.43
N THR A 285 4.54 7.01 21.56
CA THR A 285 3.49 7.61 22.39
C THR A 285 4.04 8.00 23.76
N GLY A 286 3.32 8.88 24.45
CA GLY A 286 3.61 9.23 25.84
C GLY A 286 2.95 8.31 26.87
N TYR A 287 2.27 7.24 26.45
CA TYR A 287 1.55 6.33 27.34
C TYR A 287 2.48 5.22 27.79
N GLN A 288 2.85 5.20 29.07
CA GLN A 288 3.92 4.33 29.57
C GLN A 288 3.66 2.84 29.33
N ALA A 289 2.41 2.40 29.30
CA ALA A 289 2.07 1.00 29.05
C ALA A 289 2.16 0.59 27.57
N ASP A 290 2.18 1.54 26.62
CA ASP A 290 2.27 1.25 25.20
C ASP A 290 3.65 0.69 24.87
N LEU A 291 3.69 -0.33 24.01
CA LEU A 291 4.94 -0.87 23.47
C LEU A 291 5.76 0.23 22.82
N MET A 292 5.10 1.17 22.13
CA MET A 292 5.74 2.32 21.49
C MET A 292 5.98 3.51 22.43
N TYR A 293 6.04 3.30 23.74
CA TYR A 293 6.28 4.38 24.70
C TYR A 293 7.67 5.04 24.51
N ALA A 294 7.71 6.36 24.63
CA ALA A 294 8.93 7.12 24.91
C ALA A 294 8.69 8.13 26.04
N SER A 295 9.71 8.37 26.86
CA SER A 295 9.64 9.29 28.00
C SER A 295 9.43 10.77 27.62
N SER A 296 9.78 11.12 26.37
CA SER A 296 9.58 12.44 25.78
C SER A 296 9.34 12.36 24.28
N SER A 297 8.76 13.41 23.70
CA SER A 297 8.50 13.49 22.26
C SER A 297 9.72 13.95 21.44
N SER A 298 10.89 14.12 22.06
CA SER A 298 12.05 14.75 21.40
C SER A 298 12.68 13.88 20.31
N GLY A 299 12.49 12.57 20.38
CA GLY A 299 12.95 11.61 19.36
C GLY A 299 11.88 11.24 18.32
N SER A 300 10.65 11.72 18.46
CA SER A 300 9.57 11.38 17.55
C SER A 300 9.68 12.17 16.26
N MET A 301 9.47 11.50 15.14
CA MET A 301 9.38 12.12 13.82
C MET A 301 8.08 12.90 13.68
N ILE A 302 7.01 12.38 14.29
CA ILE A 302 5.72 13.02 14.40
C ILE A 302 5.16 12.90 15.82
N ALA A 303 4.64 14.02 16.32
CA ALA A 303 4.03 14.08 17.62
C ALA A 303 2.81 14.99 17.59
N LYS A 304 1.63 14.43 17.89
CA LYS A 304 0.36 15.16 18.04
C LYS A 304 0.51 16.38 18.95
N TYR A 305 1.23 16.19 20.05
CA TYR A 305 1.61 17.21 21.01
C TYR A 305 2.95 16.85 21.64
N LYS A 306 3.65 17.84 22.22
CA LYS A 306 4.93 17.62 22.90
C LYS A 306 4.72 17.08 24.32
N TRP A 307 5.53 16.12 24.74
CA TRP A 307 5.59 15.66 26.14
C TRP A 307 7.04 15.56 26.64
N LYS A 308 7.24 15.77 27.95
CA LYS A 308 8.54 15.69 28.66
C LYS A 308 8.53 14.67 29.81
N LYS A 309 7.38 14.03 30.02
CA LYS A 309 7.11 12.99 31.02
C LYS A 309 5.96 12.14 30.46
N PRO A 310 5.77 10.90 30.94
CA PRO A 310 4.63 10.10 30.51
C PRO A 310 3.32 10.88 30.65
N VAL A 311 2.55 10.88 29.57
CA VAL A 311 1.17 11.40 29.49
C VAL A 311 0.30 10.62 30.45
N GLU A 312 0.46 9.29 30.44
CA GLU A 312 -0.16 8.37 31.37
C GLU A 312 0.89 7.39 31.89
N LYS A 313 0.87 7.13 33.19
CA LYS A 313 1.74 6.13 33.83
C LYS A 313 1.07 4.77 33.80
N SER A 314 1.86 3.72 33.61
CA SER A 314 1.35 2.36 33.68
C SER A 314 0.99 2.00 35.13
N SER A 315 -0.02 1.15 35.30
CA SER A 315 -0.43 0.65 36.62
C SER A 315 0.63 -0.25 37.27
N THR A 316 1.48 -0.88 36.45
CA THR A 316 2.57 -1.76 36.89
C THR A 316 3.83 -0.98 37.27
N GLY A 317 3.96 0.27 36.80
CA GLY A 317 5.17 1.08 36.84
C GLY A 317 6.22 0.68 35.80
N LEU A 318 5.98 -0.39 35.04
CA LEU A 318 6.83 -0.83 33.94
C LEU A 318 6.49 -0.08 32.65
N ASP A 319 7.44 0.11 31.75
CA ASP A 319 7.13 0.56 30.40
C ASP A 319 6.71 -0.58 29.45
N GLY A 320 6.21 -0.24 28.26
CA GLY A 320 5.72 -1.22 27.29
C GLY A 320 6.80 -2.18 26.76
N THR A 321 8.06 -1.76 26.73
CA THR A 321 9.20 -2.62 26.37
C THR A 321 9.45 -3.66 27.46
N GLU A 322 9.46 -3.24 28.72
CA GLU A 322 9.58 -4.13 29.88
C GLU A 322 8.38 -5.09 29.98
N MET A 323 7.17 -4.62 29.64
CA MET A 323 5.96 -5.46 29.59
C MET A 323 5.92 -6.38 28.36
N ALA A 324 6.64 -6.03 27.29
CA ALA A 324 6.62 -6.69 25.98
C ALA A 324 5.20 -6.98 25.47
N ALA A 325 4.27 -6.05 25.71
CA ALA A 325 2.84 -6.22 25.43
C ALA A 325 2.36 -5.15 24.45
N ILE A 326 1.63 -5.58 23.42
CA ILE A 326 1.01 -4.69 22.43
C ILE A 326 -0.32 -4.22 23.02
N THR A 327 -0.45 -2.91 23.30
CA THR A 327 -1.71 -2.35 23.83
C THR A 327 -2.74 -2.18 22.71
N ASN A 328 -3.97 -1.82 23.08
CA ASN A 328 -4.99 -1.46 22.10
C ASN A 328 -4.60 -0.20 21.31
N HIS A 329 -3.83 0.73 21.90
CA HIS A 329 -3.32 1.89 21.17
C HIS A 329 -2.42 1.43 20.04
N ASP A 330 -1.37 0.67 20.35
CA ASP A 330 -0.42 0.16 19.37
C ASP A 330 -1.11 -0.69 18.29
N LEU A 331 -2.00 -1.59 18.70
CA LEU A 331 -2.73 -2.46 17.77
C LEU A 331 -3.62 -1.66 16.80
N ASN A 332 -4.40 -0.71 17.32
CA ASN A 332 -5.32 0.04 16.48
C ASN A 332 -4.58 1.03 15.57
N ARG A 333 -3.49 1.64 16.05
CA ARG A 333 -2.59 2.43 15.22
C ARG A 333 -1.98 1.58 14.10
N ALA A 334 -1.55 0.35 14.39
CA ALA A 334 -1.01 -0.55 13.36
C ALA A 334 -2.07 -0.94 12.32
N LYS A 335 -3.34 -1.16 12.74
CA LYS A 335 -4.44 -1.36 11.79
C LYS A 335 -4.69 -0.13 10.93
N LEU A 336 -4.59 1.07 11.51
CA LEU A 336 -4.72 2.32 10.76
C LEU A 336 -3.60 2.48 9.73
N THR A 337 -2.34 2.20 10.09
CA THR A 337 -1.21 2.31 9.15
C THR A 337 -1.29 1.31 8.00
N LYS A 338 -1.89 0.13 8.22
CA LYS A 338 -2.25 -0.78 7.13
C LYS A 338 -3.25 -0.14 6.16
N LEU A 339 -4.28 0.54 6.67
CA LEU A 339 -5.29 1.21 5.85
C LEU A 339 -4.74 2.44 5.11
N LEU A 340 -3.70 3.07 5.66
CA LEU A 340 -2.92 4.12 5.01
C LEU A 340 -1.90 3.56 4.00
N GLY A 341 -1.68 2.24 3.98
CA GLY A 341 -0.78 1.57 3.04
C GLY A 341 0.70 1.64 3.43
N TYR A 342 1.01 1.73 4.73
CA TYR A 342 2.39 1.82 5.22
C TYR A 342 3.06 0.46 5.34
N TRP A 343 2.26 -0.58 5.53
CA TRP A 343 2.70 -1.96 5.52
C TRP A 343 1.67 -2.84 4.85
#